data_AF-A0A356CHZ7-F1
#
_entry.id   AF-A0A356CHZ7-F1
#
_cell.length_a   1.000
_cell.length_b   1.000
_cell.length_c   1.000
_cell.angle_alpha   90.00
_cell.angle_beta   90.00
_cell.angle_gamma   90.00
#
_symmetry.space_group_name_H-M   'P 1'
#
loop_
_entity.id
_entity.type
_entity.pdbx_description
1 polymer ?
#
loop_
_entity_poly.entity_id
_entity_poly.type
_entity_poly.pdbx_seq_one_letter_code
_entity_poly.pdbx_strand_id
1 'polypeptide(L)' 'MPNKFPLWKNVTIVLVIFFGFIYAAPNLYPPDPAIQLSGQSGAMVIDEVVLAKMTASLEEADIRYFGA' A
#
# COMPACT_ATOMS: atom_id res chain seq x y z
N MET A 1 40.20 23.85 11.91
CA MET A 1 38.74 23.91 11.63
C MET A 1 38.12 22.57 12.00
N PRO A 2 36.97 22.53 12.69
CA PRO A 2 36.37 21.30 13.23
C PRO A 2 35.75 20.37 12.15
N ASN A 3 35.44 20.89 10.96
CA ASN A 3 34.96 20.06 9.85
C ASN A 3 36.12 19.52 9.02
N LYS A 4 36.23 18.18 8.94
CA LYS A 4 37.26 17.49 8.14
C LYS A 4 36.81 17.13 6.73
N PHE A 5 35.53 17.32 6.40
CA PHE A 5 34.95 16.93 5.12
C PHE A 5 34.60 18.14 4.24
N PRO A 6 34.80 18.05 2.92
CA PRO A 6 34.25 19.03 1.98
C PRO A 6 32.73 19.18 2.14
N LEU A 7 32.21 20.39 1.91
CA LEU A 7 30.80 20.73 2.08
C LEU A 7 29.84 19.75 1.38
N TRP A 8 30.16 19.33 0.17
CA TRP A 8 29.32 18.42 -0.61
C TRP A 8 29.04 17.10 0.11
N LYS A 9 30.02 16.55 0.86
CA LYS A 9 29.84 15.29 1.59
C LYS A 9 28.81 15.45 2.70
N ASN A 10 28.89 16.54 3.45
CA ASN A 10 27.95 16.82 4.52
C ASN A 10 26.54 17.05 3.96
N VAL A 11 26.41 17.75 2.82
CA VAL A 11 25.13 17.94 2.12
C VAL A 11 24.55 16.61 1.65
N THR A 12 25.36 15.72 1.06
CA THR A 12 24.91 14.39 0.64
C THR A 12 24.40 13.58 1.83
N ILE A 13 25.10 13.60 2.97
CA ILE A 13 24.67 12.88 4.18
C ILE A 13 23.30 13.39 4.65
N VAL A 14 23.12 14.70 4.75
CA VAL A 14 21.84 15.30 5.16
C VAL A 14 20.71 14.90 4.19
N LEU A 15 20.97 14.91 2.89
CA LEU A 15 20.01 14.54 1.87
C LEU A 15 19.60 13.05 1.96
N VAL A 16 20.56 12.15 2.16
CA VAL A 16 20.27 10.72 2.36
C VAL A 16 19.43 10.50 3.62
N ILE A 17 19.79 11.16 4.72
CA ILE A 17 19.02 11.07 5.98
C ILE A 17 17.58 11.58 5.78
N PHE A 18 17.42 12.69 5.06
CA PHE A 18 16.11 13.26 4.75
C PHE A 18 15.21 12.29 3.98
N PHE A 19 15.73 11.66 2.91
CA PHE A 19 14.98 10.63 2.19
C PHE A 19 14.72 9.39 3.05
N GLY A 20 15.68 9.00 3.89
CA GLY A 20 15.50 7.93 4.86
C GLY A 20 14.30 8.18 5.77
N PHE A 21 14.15 9.41 6.29
CA PHE A 21 12.98 9.77 7.09
C PHE A 21 11.67 9.74 6.32
N ILE A 22 11.65 10.16 5.05
CA ILE A 22 10.44 10.09 4.22
C ILE A 22 10.00 8.64 4.01
N TYR A 23 10.93 7.77 3.60
CA TYR A 23 10.61 6.37 3.27
C TYR A 23 10.42 5.49 4.50
N ALA A 24 11.08 5.79 5.61
CA ALA A 24 10.88 5.09 6.88
C ALA A 24 9.76 5.71 7.74
N ALA A 25 9.11 6.79 7.28
CA ALA A 25 8.07 7.44 8.04
C ALA A 25 6.93 6.44 8.31
N PRO A 26 6.60 6.20 9.58
CA PRO A 26 5.51 5.32 9.92
C PRO A 26 4.22 5.90 9.32
N ASN A 27 3.38 5.03 8.75
CA ASN A 27 2.03 5.37 8.27
C ASN A 27 1.95 6.23 6.99
N LEU A 28 3.06 6.54 6.30
CA LEU A 28 3.00 7.20 4.99
C LEU A 28 2.57 6.25 3.85
N TYR A 29 2.73 4.95 4.08
CA TYR A 29 2.31 3.88 3.17
C TYR A 29 1.41 2.90 3.94
N PRO A 30 0.15 3.29 4.22
CA PRO A 30 -0.79 2.40 4.88
C PRO A 30 -1.09 1.18 3.99
N PRO A 31 -1.44 0.03 4.58
CA PRO A 31 -1.92 -1.11 3.82
C PRO A 31 -3.18 -0.72 3.04
N ASP A 32 -3.22 -1.14 1.78
CA ASP A 32 -4.40 -0.96 0.93
C ASP A 32 -5.52 -1.91 1.40
N PRO A 33 -6.68 -1.40 1.85
CA PRO A 33 -7.74 -2.24 2.37
C PRO A 33 -8.35 -3.09 1.26
N ALA A 34 -8.04 -4.39 1.28
CA ALA A 34 -8.59 -5.36 0.34
C ALA A 34 -9.53 -6.35 1.03
N ILE A 35 -10.64 -6.67 0.36
CA ILE A 35 -11.53 -7.77 0.76
C ILE A 35 -11.06 -9.03 0.03
N GLN A 36 -10.54 -10.00 0.77
CA GLN A 36 -10.17 -11.30 0.21
C GLN A 36 -11.35 -12.26 0.26
N LEU A 37 -11.76 -12.80 -0.90
CA LEU A 37 -12.68 -13.92 -0.97
C LEU A 37 -11.92 -15.24 -1.09
N SER A 38 -12.34 -16.21 -0.28
CA SER A 38 -11.88 -17.60 -0.36
C SER A 38 -13.09 -18.51 -0.28
N GLY A 39 -13.11 -19.55 -1.12
CA GLY A 39 -14.17 -20.55 -1.07
C GLY A 39 -14.11 -21.38 0.22
N GLN A 40 -15.24 -21.99 0.60
CA GLN A 40 -15.34 -22.83 1.79
C GLN A 40 -14.48 -24.11 1.72
N SER A 41 -14.03 -24.47 0.52
CA SER A 41 -13.12 -25.59 0.25
C SER A 41 -12.20 -25.20 -0.91
N GLY A 42 -10.98 -25.75 -0.95
CA GLY A 42 -10.01 -25.49 -2.02
C GLY A 42 -10.46 -25.93 -3.43
N ALA A 43 -11.54 -26.70 -3.53
CA ALA A 43 -12.17 -27.06 -4.80
C ALA A 43 -13.18 -26.02 -5.31
N MET A 44 -13.55 -25.04 -4.48
CA MET A 44 -14.51 -24.00 -4.87
C MET A 44 -13.79 -22.96 -5.73
N VAL A 45 -14.22 -22.86 -6.98
CA VAL A 45 -13.72 -21.87 -7.93
C VAL A 45 -14.39 -20.53 -7.62
N ILE A 46 -13.58 -19.50 -7.41
CA ILE A 46 -14.06 -18.12 -7.42
C ILE A 46 -13.94 -17.62 -8.85
N ASP A 47 -15.08 -17.54 -9.52
CA ASP A 47 -15.21 -17.15 -10.92
C ASP A 47 -15.88 -15.76 -11.05
N GLU A 48 -16.10 -15.35 -12.29
CA GLU A 48 -16.68 -14.05 -12.63
C GLU A 48 -18.13 -13.89 -12.13
N VAL A 49 -18.87 -15.00 -11.97
CA VAL A 49 -20.24 -14.99 -11.42
C VAL A 49 -20.21 -14.64 -9.93
N VAL A 50 -19.26 -15.21 -9.20
CA VAL A 50 -19.05 -14.87 -7.78
C VAL A 50 -18.61 -13.41 -7.63
N LEU A 51 -17.72 -12.93 -8.51
CA LEU A 51 -17.29 -11.54 -8.53
C LEU A 51 -18.47 -10.58 -8.77
N ALA A 52 -19.29 -10.85 -9.79
CA ALA A 52 -20.46 -10.03 -10.11
C ALA A 52 -21.49 -9.98 -8.97
N LYS A 53 -21.67 -11.09 -8.25
CA LYS A 53 -22.54 -11.13 -7.06
C LYS A 53 -21.97 -10.29 -5.91
N MET A 54 -20.66 -10.33 -5.71
CA MET A 54 -19.98 -9.53 -4.69
C MET A 54 -20.12 -8.04 -5.00
N THR A 55 -19.79 -7.61 -6.22
CA THR A 55 -19.89 -6.20 -6.62
C THR A 55 -21.31 -5.67 -6.49
N ALA A 56 -22.31 -6.42 -6.95
CA ALA A 56 -23.72 -6.05 -6.79
C ALA A 56 -24.12 -5.88 -5.30
N SER A 57 -23.62 -6.75 -4.41
CA SER A 57 -23.90 -6.63 -2.97
C SER A 57 -23.22 -5.41 -2.34
N LEU A 58 -22.01 -5.06 -2.80
CA LEU A 58 -21.30 -3.86 -2.36
C LEU A 58 -22.01 -2.59 -2.84
N GLU A 59 -22.50 -2.58 -4.09
CA GLU A 59 -23.30 -1.48 -4.64
C GLU A 59 -24.62 -1.29 -3.88
N GLU A 60 -25.35 -2.38 -3.58
CA GLU A 60 -26.59 -2.32 -2.79
C GLU A 60 -26.36 -1.76 -1.38
N ALA A 61 -25.19 -2.04 -0.80
CA ALA A 61 -24.80 -1.54 0.51
C ALA A 61 -24.16 -0.12 0.49
N ASP A 62 -24.07 0.53 -0.68
CA ASP A 62 -23.39 1.81 -0.90
C ASP A 62 -21.91 1.81 -0.43
N ILE A 63 -21.24 0.67 -0.64
CA ILE A 63 -19.81 0.50 -0.31
C ILE A 63 -18.99 0.69 -1.58
N ARG A 64 -18.17 1.75 -1.61
CA ARG A 64 -17.26 2.01 -2.72
C ARG A 64 -16.10 1.00 -2.73
N TYR A 65 -15.77 0.50 -3.91
CA TYR A 65 -14.64 -0.38 -4.17
C TYR A 65 -13.92 0.04 -5.45
N PHE A 66 -12.76 -0.56 -5.72
CA PHE A 66 -11.96 -0.34 -6.93
C PHE A 66 -11.42 -1.67 -7.45
N GLY A 67 -11.12 -1.75 -8.75
CA GLY A 67 -10.44 -2.90 -9.36
C GLY A 67 -11.29 -4.16 -9.56
N ALA A 68 -12.60 -4.01 -9.75
CA ALA A 68 -13.47 -5.11 -10.19
C ALA A 68 -13.47 -5.29 -11.71
#